data_AF-A0A928RTU1-F1
#
_entry.id   AF-A0A928RTU1-F1
#
_cell.length_a   1.000
_cell.length_b   1.000
_cell.length_c   1.000
_cell.angle_alpha   90.00
_cell.angle_beta   90.00
_cell.angle_gamma   90.00
#
_symmetry.space_group_name_H-M   'P 1'
#
loop_
_entity.id
_entity.type
_entity.pdbx_description
1 polymer ?
#
loop_
_entity_poly.entity_id
_entity_poly.type
_entity_poly.pdbx_seq_one_letter_code
_entity_poly.pdbx_strand_id
1 'polypeptide(L)'
;MIDIEKLKFDKDGLIPAIVVDTIDKKVLTLAYMNRESLKITMEKNLTCFYSRSRQELWLKGETSGNYQHVVSITADCDFDALVIEVEKDGPACHLGEDSCFFNELYQNPELHGFSLEGLMELLKGRKKDKPEGSYTTYLFEKGIDKILKKVGEECTEVIIAGKADDKKETIYEIADLAYHVMVLMVEMGISLEDVHRELASRHVIDHKVKQEKMTK
;
A
#
# COMPACT_ATOMS: atom_id res chain seq x y z
N MET A 1 -24.74 -7.58 10.93
CA MET A 1 -23.61 -8.34 11.48
C MET A 1 -23.64 -9.73 10.89
N ILE A 2 -22.53 -10.21 10.32
CA ILE A 2 -22.37 -11.63 10.02
C ILE A 2 -22.35 -12.39 11.35
N ASP A 3 -23.05 -13.51 11.38
CA ASP A 3 -23.08 -14.42 12.53
C ASP A 3 -21.77 -15.22 12.56
N ILE A 4 -20.98 -15.07 13.63
CA ILE A 4 -19.73 -15.83 13.85
C ILE A 4 -20.00 -17.34 13.75
N GLU A 5 -21.22 -17.78 14.03
CA GLU A 5 -21.62 -19.19 13.93
C GLU A 5 -21.56 -19.77 12.51
N LYS A 6 -21.49 -18.93 11.47
CA LYS A 6 -21.29 -19.38 10.09
C LYS A 6 -19.83 -19.68 9.75
N LEU A 7 -18.88 -19.21 10.56
CA LEU A 7 -17.47 -19.44 10.33
C LEU A 7 -17.09 -20.89 10.63
N LYS A 8 -16.30 -21.48 9.74
CA LYS A 8 -15.77 -22.83 9.85
C LYS A 8 -14.38 -22.77 10.45
N PHE A 9 -14.32 -23.03 11.74
CA PHE A 9 -13.04 -23.25 12.42
C PHE A 9 -12.55 -24.67 12.11
N ASP A 10 -11.23 -24.84 12.05
CA ASP A 10 -10.61 -26.15 11.89
C ASP A 10 -10.86 -27.07 13.09
N LYS A 11 -10.33 -28.30 13.03
CA LYS A 11 -10.45 -29.30 14.09
C LYS A 11 -9.91 -28.86 15.45
N ASP A 12 -8.98 -27.89 15.46
CA ASP A 12 -8.34 -27.34 16.65
C ASP A 12 -9.07 -26.08 17.15
N GLY A 13 -10.19 -25.71 16.50
CA GLY A 13 -11.01 -24.56 16.84
C GLY A 13 -10.42 -23.24 16.36
N LEU A 14 -9.57 -23.26 15.33
CA LEU A 14 -8.86 -22.10 14.81
C LEU A 14 -9.30 -21.74 13.39
N ILE A 15 -9.18 -20.45 13.05
CA ILE A 15 -9.40 -19.92 11.71
C ILE A 15 -8.19 -19.06 11.31
N PRO A 16 -7.61 -19.24 10.11
CA PRO A 16 -6.56 -18.36 9.62
C PRO A 16 -7.11 -16.94 9.38
N ALA A 17 -6.34 -15.95 9.79
CA ALA A 17 -6.63 -14.53 9.60
C ALA A 17 -5.44 -13.86 8.92
N ILE A 18 -5.66 -13.40 7.70
CA ILE A 18 -4.73 -12.58 6.92
C ILE A 18 -4.97 -11.13 7.32
N VAL A 19 -3.94 -10.48 7.84
CA VAL A 19 -4.00 -9.06 8.21
C VAL A 19 -3.43 -8.23 7.08
N VAL A 20 -4.16 -7.22 6.64
CA VAL A 20 -3.80 -6.34 5.53
C VAL A 20 -3.81 -4.90 6.01
N ASP A 21 -2.81 -4.12 5.61
CA ASP A 21 -2.77 -2.69 5.89
C ASP A 21 -3.86 -1.97 5.10
N THR A 22 -4.65 -1.12 5.75
CA THR A 22 -5.73 -0.41 5.08
C THR A 22 -5.24 0.64 4.10
N ILE A 23 -4.04 1.19 4.30
CA ILE A 23 -3.43 2.21 3.47
C ILE A 23 -2.84 1.49 2.27
N ASP A 24 -1.66 0.88 2.38
CA ASP A 24 -0.90 0.38 1.23
C ASP A 24 -1.32 -1.00 0.73
N LYS A 25 -2.32 -1.61 1.36
CA LYS A 25 -2.86 -2.95 1.02
C LYS A 25 -1.82 -4.06 1.08
N LYS A 26 -0.67 -3.85 1.75
CA LYS A 26 0.29 -4.93 2.00
C LYS A 26 -0.29 -5.94 2.97
N VAL A 27 -0.04 -7.22 2.71
CA VAL A 27 -0.26 -8.26 3.70
C VAL A 27 0.77 -8.08 4.81
N LEU A 28 0.30 -7.88 6.04
CA LEU A 28 1.13 -7.60 7.21
C LEU A 28 1.53 -8.88 7.94
N THR A 29 0.58 -9.78 8.17
CA THR A 29 0.84 -11.04 8.87
C THR A 29 -0.26 -12.05 8.56
N LEU A 30 0.04 -13.33 8.74
CA LEU A 30 -0.96 -14.38 8.89
C LEU A 30 -0.88 -14.88 10.34
N ALA A 31 -2.02 -14.86 11.02
CA ALA A 31 -2.17 -15.38 12.36
C ALA A 31 -3.42 -16.26 12.45
N TYR A 32 -3.63 -16.89 13.60
CA TYR A 32 -4.79 -17.75 13.83
C TYR A 32 -5.66 -17.11 14.90
N MET A 33 -6.97 -17.25 14.75
CA MET A 33 -7.95 -16.80 15.73
C MET A 33 -8.78 -17.99 16.18
N ASN A 34 -9.15 -18.01 17.46
CA ASN A 34 -10.25 -18.85 17.91
C ASN A 34 -11.50 -17.97 18.06
N ARG A 35 -12.63 -18.57 18.45
CA ARG A 35 -13.89 -17.83 18.66
C ARG A 35 -13.74 -16.68 19.66
N GLU A 36 -12.99 -16.90 20.73
CA GLU A 36 -12.78 -15.91 21.78
C GLU A 36 -11.93 -14.73 21.31
N SER A 37 -10.81 -15.00 20.63
CA SER A 37 -9.92 -13.95 20.11
C SER A 37 -10.62 -13.12 19.02
N LEU A 38 -11.47 -13.74 18.19
CA LEU A 38 -12.29 -13.02 17.22
C LEU A 38 -13.33 -12.12 17.91
N LYS A 39 -13.99 -12.61 18.95
CA LYS A 39 -14.94 -11.81 19.74
C LYS A 39 -14.24 -10.61 20.40
N ILE A 40 -13.09 -10.83 21.04
CA ILE A 40 -12.27 -9.75 21.62
C ILE A 40 -11.87 -8.74 20.56
N THR A 41 -11.53 -9.21 19.36
CA THR A 41 -11.15 -8.34 18.24
C THR A 41 -12.27 -7.38 17.85
N MET A 42 -13.50 -7.89 17.72
CA MET A 42 -14.68 -7.08 17.41
C MET A 42 -15.07 -6.15 18.57
N GLU A 43 -14.89 -6.57 19.82
CA GLU A 43 -15.23 -5.77 21.00
C GLU A 43 -14.25 -4.61 21.23
N LYS A 44 -12.95 -4.85 21.00
CA LYS A 44 -11.89 -3.86 21.23
C LYS A 44 -11.54 -3.03 20.01
N ASN A 45 -12.01 -3.42 18.82
CA ASN A 45 -11.53 -2.89 17.53
C ASN A 45 -10.00 -3.00 17.37
N LEU A 46 -9.40 -4.03 17.97
CA LEU A 46 -7.96 -4.29 17.97
C LEU A 46 -7.71 -5.76 17.68
N THR A 47 -6.73 -6.10 16.85
CA THR A 47 -6.50 -7.51 16.53
C THR A 47 -6.05 -8.33 17.75
N CYS A 48 -6.79 -9.39 18.05
CA CYS A 48 -6.48 -10.38 19.07
C CYS A 48 -6.41 -11.77 18.42
N PHE A 49 -5.27 -12.42 18.58
CA PHE A 49 -4.98 -13.72 17.99
C PHE A 49 -4.90 -14.80 19.05
N TYR A 50 -4.93 -16.06 18.61
CA TYR A 50 -4.59 -17.22 19.42
C TYR A 50 -3.21 -17.73 19.02
N SER A 51 -2.26 -17.67 19.95
CA SER A 51 -0.91 -18.17 19.75
C SER A 51 -0.90 -19.69 19.83
N ARG A 52 -0.74 -20.38 18.70
CA ARG A 52 -0.70 -21.86 18.67
C ARG A 52 0.42 -22.47 19.51
N SER A 53 1.57 -21.80 19.60
CA SER A 53 2.73 -22.28 20.36
C SER A 53 2.61 -22.02 21.86
N ARG A 54 2.01 -20.89 22.24
CA ARG A 54 1.83 -20.50 23.66
C ARG A 54 0.49 -20.93 24.23
N GLN A 55 -0.42 -21.38 23.36
CA GLN A 55 -1.80 -21.77 23.68
C GLN A 55 -2.59 -20.70 24.44
N GLU A 56 -2.34 -19.43 24.12
CA GLU A 56 -2.90 -18.27 24.81
C GLU A 56 -3.43 -17.23 23.83
N LEU A 57 -4.32 -16.37 24.32
CA LEU A 57 -4.76 -15.17 23.61
C LEU A 57 -3.64 -14.13 23.59
N TRP A 58 -3.53 -13.41 22.48
CA TRP A 58 -2.52 -12.39 22.29
C TRP A 58 -3.14 -11.16 21.62
N LEU A 59 -3.26 -10.07 22.36
CA LEU A 59 -3.64 -8.77 21.82
C LEU A 59 -2.42 -8.14 21.13
N LYS A 60 -2.48 -7.94 19.81
CA LYS A 60 -1.35 -7.41 19.05
C LYS A 60 -1.06 -5.97 19.48
N GLY A 61 0.18 -5.72 19.86
CA GLY A 61 0.65 -4.41 20.31
C GLY A 61 0.66 -4.23 21.82
N GLU A 62 0.10 -5.14 22.62
CA GLU A 62 0.04 -5.00 24.08
C GLU A 62 1.42 -4.81 24.73
N THR A 63 2.45 -5.49 24.23
CA THR A 63 3.83 -5.35 24.73
C THR A 63 4.61 -4.23 24.03
N SER A 64 4.39 -4.05 22.72
CA SER A 64 5.25 -3.18 21.88
C SER A 64 4.69 -1.78 21.64
N GLY A 65 3.40 -1.54 21.92
CA GLY A 65 2.67 -0.33 21.52
C GLY A 65 2.23 -0.31 20.05
N ASN A 66 2.68 -1.26 19.21
CA ASN A 66 2.32 -1.32 17.79
C ASN A 66 0.99 -2.06 17.60
N TYR A 67 -0.09 -1.38 17.96
CA TYR A 67 -1.46 -1.89 17.79
C TYR A 67 -1.87 -1.91 16.32
N GLN A 68 -2.91 -2.70 16.06
CA GLN A 68 -3.58 -2.82 14.77
C GLN A 68 -5.07 -2.57 14.98
N HIS A 69 -5.54 -1.40 14.57
CA HIS A 69 -6.93 -0.96 14.69
C HIS A 69 -7.75 -1.55 13.56
N VAL A 70 -8.79 -2.30 13.90
CA VAL A 70 -9.59 -3.03 12.92
C VAL A 70 -10.48 -2.06 12.13
N VAL A 71 -10.33 -2.07 10.81
CA VAL A 71 -11.17 -1.33 9.86
C VAL A 71 -12.30 -2.22 9.36
N SER A 72 -11.97 -3.45 8.94
CA SER A 72 -12.96 -4.41 8.48
C SER A 72 -12.50 -5.85 8.70
N ILE A 73 -13.47 -6.77 8.81
CA ILE A 73 -13.26 -8.21 8.85
C ILE A 73 -14.14 -8.84 7.78
N THR A 74 -13.54 -9.56 6.84
CA THR A 74 -14.23 -10.22 5.74
C THR A 74 -13.89 -11.71 5.73
N ALA A 75 -14.90 -12.57 5.67
CA ALA A 75 -14.71 -14.00 5.47
C ALA A 75 -14.60 -14.33 3.97
N ASP A 76 -13.91 -15.40 3.63
CA ASP A 76 -13.89 -15.93 2.27
C ASP A 76 -15.20 -16.66 1.90
N CYS A 77 -15.25 -17.22 0.69
CA CYS A 77 -16.49 -17.72 0.09
C CYS A 77 -17.08 -18.96 0.79
N ASP A 78 -16.25 -19.75 1.44
CA ASP A 78 -16.59 -20.95 2.19
C ASP A 78 -16.43 -20.78 3.70
N PHE A 79 -16.12 -19.56 4.15
CA PHE A 79 -16.14 -19.11 5.54
C PHE A 79 -15.09 -19.79 6.44
N ASP A 80 -13.97 -20.22 5.89
CA ASP A 80 -12.88 -20.87 6.63
C ASP A 80 -11.57 -20.05 6.68
N ALA A 81 -11.57 -18.85 6.12
CA ALA A 81 -10.51 -17.86 6.31
C ALA A 81 -11.05 -16.44 6.48
N LEU A 82 -10.26 -15.59 7.14
CA LEU A 82 -10.57 -14.18 7.34
C LEU A 82 -9.50 -13.28 6.68
N VAL A 83 -9.95 -12.17 6.12
CA VAL A 83 -9.13 -10.99 5.83
C VAL A 83 -9.53 -9.89 6.80
N ILE A 84 -8.55 -9.35 7.52
CA ILE A 84 -8.72 -8.25 8.47
C ILE A 84 -7.94 -7.05 7.94
N GLU A 85 -8.65 -6.01 7.53
CA GLU A 85 -8.02 -4.73 7.20
C GLU A 85 -7.79 -3.92 8.48
N VAL A 86 -6.59 -3.38 8.65
CA VAL A 86 -6.19 -2.64 9.84
C VAL A 86 -5.45 -1.34 9.54
N GLU A 87 -5.57 -0.36 10.41
CA GLU A 87 -4.64 0.76 10.54
C GLU A 87 -3.61 0.42 11.62
N LYS A 88 -2.31 0.49 11.32
CA LYS A 88 -1.24 0.09 12.25
C LYS A 88 -0.52 1.30 12.87
N ASP A 89 -0.25 1.23 14.17
CA ASP A 89 0.47 2.30 14.91
C ASP A 89 2.00 2.27 14.68
N GLY A 90 2.51 1.20 14.09
CA GLY A 90 3.94 0.98 13.89
C GLY A 90 4.22 -0.30 13.09
N PRO A 91 5.46 -0.81 13.08
CA PRO A 91 5.78 -2.03 12.34
C PRO A 91 4.97 -3.22 12.84
N ALA A 92 4.44 -4.02 11.91
CA ALA A 92 3.63 -5.19 12.26
C ALA A 92 4.51 -6.34 12.77
N CYS A 93 5.74 -6.45 12.27
CA CYS A 93 6.67 -7.52 12.63
C CYS A 93 7.45 -7.19 13.91
N HIS A 94 7.71 -8.22 14.72
CA HIS A 94 8.52 -8.11 15.94
C HIS A 94 10.01 -7.84 15.67
N LEU A 95 10.45 -7.99 14.42
CA LEU A 95 11.81 -7.67 13.97
C LEU A 95 11.98 -6.19 13.60
N GLY A 96 10.92 -5.38 13.71
CA GLY A 96 10.92 -3.97 13.31
C GLY A 96 10.52 -3.74 11.85
N GLU A 97 10.32 -4.80 11.07
CA GLU A 97 9.83 -4.73 9.69
C GLU A 97 8.33 -4.41 9.62
N ASP A 98 7.90 -3.76 8.53
CA ASP A 98 6.51 -3.38 8.34
C ASP A 98 5.57 -4.58 8.18
N SER A 99 6.04 -5.65 7.53
CA SER A 99 5.30 -6.90 7.31
C SER A 99 6.14 -8.09 7.78
N CYS A 100 5.49 -9.21 8.08
CA CYS A 100 6.15 -10.51 8.27
C CYS A 100 6.63 -11.13 6.94
N PHE A 101 6.11 -10.68 5.80
CA PHE A 101 6.36 -11.24 4.46
C PHE A 101 7.43 -10.45 3.69
N PHE A 102 8.62 -10.29 4.27
CA PHE A 102 9.71 -9.49 3.70
C PHE A 102 10.79 -10.32 2.97
N ASN A 103 10.68 -11.65 2.97
CA ASN A 103 11.62 -12.54 2.27
C ASN A 103 10.97 -13.12 1.01
N GLU A 104 11.27 -12.56 -0.15
CA GLU A 104 10.82 -13.10 -1.44
C GLU A 104 11.51 -14.44 -1.72
N LEU A 105 10.73 -15.46 -2.10
CA LEU A 105 11.25 -16.81 -2.38
C LEU A 105 11.38 -17.11 -3.87
N TYR A 106 10.54 -16.51 -4.70
CA TYR A 106 10.51 -16.77 -6.13
C TYR A 106 9.89 -15.59 -6.87
N GLN A 107 10.56 -15.18 -7.94
CA GLN A 107 10.03 -14.24 -8.93
C GLN A 107 10.14 -14.90 -10.30
N ASN A 108 9.04 -14.90 -11.07
CA ASN A 108 9.07 -15.40 -12.43
C ASN A 108 9.87 -14.39 -13.30
N PRO A 109 10.96 -14.81 -13.97
CA PRO A 109 11.79 -13.92 -14.77
C PRO A 109 11.16 -13.52 -16.11
N GLU A 110 10.11 -14.21 -16.55
CA GLU A 110 9.41 -13.95 -17.82
C GLU A 110 8.07 -13.24 -17.60
N LEU A 111 7.42 -13.49 -16.46
CA LEU A 111 6.16 -12.87 -16.09
C LEU A 111 6.40 -11.80 -15.03
N HIS A 112 6.68 -10.59 -15.49
CA HIS A 112 6.63 -9.40 -14.65
C HIS A 112 5.25 -8.75 -14.80
N GLY A 113 4.44 -8.84 -13.75
CA GLY A 113 3.28 -7.96 -13.64
C GLY A 113 3.76 -6.52 -13.60
N PHE A 114 3.11 -5.62 -14.36
CA PHE A 114 3.37 -4.20 -14.22
C PHE A 114 2.88 -3.73 -12.84
N SER A 115 3.74 -3.01 -12.11
CA SER A 115 3.38 -2.28 -10.90
C SER A 115 4.04 -0.92 -10.90
N LEU A 116 3.43 0.04 -10.19
CA LEU A 116 4.02 1.37 -10.02
C LEU A 116 5.33 1.28 -9.21
N GLU A 117 5.39 0.36 -8.25
CA GLU A 117 6.59 0.06 -7.46
C GLU A 117 7.73 -0.44 -8.36
N GLY A 118 7.44 -1.37 -9.28
CA GLY A 118 8.41 -1.86 -10.25
C GLY A 118 8.90 -0.77 -11.19
N LEU A 119 8.02 0.12 -11.62
CA LEU A 119 8.40 1.31 -12.39
C LEU A 119 9.28 2.26 -11.56
N MET A 120 8.97 2.53 -10.29
CA MET A 120 9.83 3.33 -9.41
C MET A 120 11.23 2.74 -9.25
N GLU A 121 11.33 1.44 -9.03
CA GLU A 121 12.63 0.75 -8.92
C GLU A 121 13.42 0.81 -10.23
N LEU A 122 12.75 0.64 -11.37
CA LEU A 122 13.38 0.85 -12.69
C LEU A 122 13.92 2.27 -12.84
N LEU A 123 13.16 3.30 -12.44
CA LEU A 123 13.57 4.70 -12.52
C LEU A 123 14.77 5.00 -11.59
N LYS A 124 14.76 4.47 -10.36
CA LYS A 124 15.89 4.57 -9.43
C LYS A 124 17.14 3.90 -9.99
N GLY A 125 16.99 2.69 -10.57
CA GLY A 125 18.07 1.98 -11.25
C GLY A 125 18.65 2.81 -12.40
N ARG A 126 17.80 3.38 -13.26
CA ARG A 126 18.24 4.27 -14.36
C ARG A 126 18.95 5.54 -13.88
N LYS A 127 18.53 6.13 -12.76
CA LYS A 127 19.21 7.29 -12.15
C LYS A 127 20.62 6.93 -11.67
N LYS A 128 20.78 5.74 -11.09
CA LYS A 128 22.04 5.24 -10.53
C LYS A 128 23.00 4.78 -11.63
N ASP A 129 22.55 3.88 -12.49
CA ASP A 129 23.38 3.14 -13.44
C ASP A 129 23.58 3.90 -14.75
N LYS A 130 22.71 4.88 -15.04
CA LYS A 130 22.75 5.77 -16.22
C LYS A 130 23.04 5.01 -17.54
N PRO A 131 22.21 4.03 -17.92
CA PRO A 131 22.41 3.31 -19.17
C PRO A 131 22.35 4.27 -20.37
N GLU A 132 23.25 4.07 -21.33
CA GLU A 132 23.33 4.87 -22.55
C GLU A 132 22.06 4.70 -23.41
N GLY A 133 21.62 5.78 -24.07
CA GLY A 133 20.44 5.76 -24.95
C GLY A 133 19.07 5.74 -24.25
N SER A 134 19.02 5.66 -22.92
CA SER A 134 17.77 5.72 -22.15
C SER A 134 17.22 7.14 -22.04
N TYR A 135 15.95 7.34 -22.42
CA TYR A 135 15.26 8.62 -22.26
C TYR A 135 15.24 9.09 -20.79
N THR A 136 15.06 8.16 -19.84
CA THR A 136 15.11 8.49 -18.41
C THR A 136 16.49 8.97 -17.97
N THR A 137 17.56 8.39 -18.51
CA THR A 137 18.93 8.82 -18.23
C THR A 137 19.12 10.26 -18.67
N TYR A 138 18.68 10.59 -19.88
CA TYR A 138 18.70 11.96 -20.39
C TYR A 138 17.96 12.96 -19.49
N LEU A 139 16.79 12.59 -18.95
CA LEU A 139 16.05 13.45 -18.02
C LEU A 139 16.85 13.74 -16.76
N PHE A 140 17.41 12.71 -16.11
CA PHE A 140 18.21 12.87 -14.90
C PHE A 140 19.52 13.64 -15.15
N GLU A 141 20.15 13.46 -16.32
CA GLU A 141 21.37 14.21 -16.68
C GLU A 141 21.10 15.69 -16.93
N LYS A 142 19.95 16.04 -17.51
CA LYS A 142 19.52 17.43 -17.69
C LYS A 142 19.02 18.07 -16.40
N GLY A 143 18.73 17.26 -15.38
CA GLY A 143 18.38 17.71 -14.04
C GLY A 143 16.95 18.23 -13.90
N ILE A 144 16.68 18.76 -12.72
CA ILE A 144 15.34 19.11 -12.23
C ILE A 144 14.55 20.02 -13.19
N ASP A 145 15.19 21.02 -13.81
CA ASP A 145 14.50 21.97 -14.70
C ASP A 145 13.92 21.28 -15.93
N LYS A 146 14.64 20.30 -16.50
CA LYS A 146 14.16 19.55 -17.66
C LYS A 146 13.01 18.62 -17.28
N ILE A 147 13.08 18.00 -16.10
CA ILE A 147 12.02 17.13 -15.56
C ILE A 147 10.75 17.95 -15.32
N LEU A 148 10.86 19.09 -14.63
CA LEU A 148 9.74 20.00 -14.39
C LEU A 148 9.12 20.54 -15.67
N LYS A 149 9.94 20.83 -16.68
CA LYS A 149 9.45 21.24 -18.00
C LYS A 149 8.55 20.17 -18.62
N LYS A 150 8.96 18.89 -18.59
CA LYS A 150 8.15 17.78 -19.09
C LYS A 150 6.84 17.63 -18.32
N VAL A 151 6.88 17.68 -16.98
CA VAL A 151 5.66 17.66 -16.15
C VAL A 151 4.68 18.77 -16.56
N GLY A 152 5.16 19.98 -16.84
CA GLY A 152 4.32 21.08 -17.31
C GLY A 152 3.77 20.90 -18.73
N GLU A 153 4.59 20.37 -19.64
CA GLU A 153 4.18 19.99 -21.01
C GLU A 153 3.04 18.96 -20.96
N GLU A 154 3.24 17.83 -20.28
CA GLU A 154 2.24 16.75 -20.20
C GLU A 154 0.94 17.18 -19.51
N CYS A 155 1.04 18.02 -18.47
CA CYS A 155 -0.14 18.57 -17.81
C CYS A 155 -1.01 19.40 -18.78
N THR A 156 -0.36 20.15 -19.67
CA THR A 156 -1.07 20.93 -20.69
C THR A 156 -1.69 20.02 -21.74
N GLU A 157 -1.01 18.95 -22.13
CA GLU A 157 -1.49 17.96 -23.11
C GLU A 157 -2.71 17.20 -22.58
N VAL A 158 -2.72 16.80 -21.30
CA VAL A 158 -3.90 16.22 -20.63
C VAL A 158 -5.11 17.17 -20.71
N ILE A 159 -4.92 18.47 -20.45
CA ILE A 159 -6.00 19.47 -20.51
C ILE A 159 -6.56 19.57 -21.93
N ILE A 160 -5.69 19.60 -22.94
CA ILE A 160 -6.08 19.70 -24.35
C ILE A 160 -6.83 18.44 -24.79
N ALA A 161 -6.27 17.25 -24.53
CA ALA A 161 -6.87 15.96 -24.89
C ALA A 161 -8.23 15.78 -24.20
N GLY A 162 -8.32 16.09 -22.90
CA GLY A 162 -9.57 16.03 -22.15
C GLY A 162 -10.61 17.02 -22.68
N LYS A 163 -10.19 18.21 -23.13
CA LYS A 163 -11.10 19.18 -23.76
C LYS A 163 -11.60 18.72 -25.13
N ALA A 164 -10.81 17.94 -25.85
CA ALA A 164 -11.15 17.37 -27.14
C ALA A 164 -12.11 16.16 -27.04
N ASP A 165 -12.40 15.66 -25.83
CA ASP A 165 -13.15 14.43 -25.56
C ASP A 165 -12.53 13.18 -26.23
N ASP A 166 -11.22 13.22 -26.49
CA ASP A 166 -10.46 12.06 -26.97
C ASP A 166 -9.98 11.24 -25.77
N LYS A 167 -10.75 10.22 -25.41
CA LYS A 167 -10.43 9.34 -24.28
C LYS A 167 -9.11 8.60 -24.45
N LYS A 168 -8.76 8.21 -25.68
CA LYS A 168 -7.55 7.43 -25.93
C LYS A 168 -6.32 8.31 -25.71
N GLU A 169 -6.34 9.50 -26.29
CA GLU A 169 -5.28 10.48 -26.10
C GLU A 169 -5.20 10.92 -24.64
N THR A 170 -6.34 11.17 -23.99
CA THR A 170 -6.36 11.56 -22.57
C THR A 170 -5.72 10.49 -21.68
N ILE A 171 -5.97 9.20 -21.93
CA ILE A 171 -5.30 8.10 -21.19
C ILE A 171 -3.80 8.11 -21.44
N TYR A 172 -3.38 8.35 -22.68
CA TYR A 172 -1.97 8.43 -23.06
C TYR A 172 -1.25 9.57 -22.33
N GLU A 173 -1.80 10.79 -22.35
CA GLU A 173 -1.18 11.94 -21.69
C GLU A 173 -1.22 11.86 -20.17
N ILE A 174 -2.27 11.24 -19.60
CA ILE A 174 -2.29 10.95 -18.15
C ILE A 174 -1.16 9.99 -17.80
N ALA A 175 -0.89 8.98 -18.64
CA ALA A 175 0.20 8.04 -18.42
C ALA A 175 1.57 8.72 -18.54
N ASP A 176 1.77 9.61 -19.53
CA ASP A 176 3.05 10.34 -19.68
C ASP A 176 3.27 11.35 -18.54
N LEU A 177 2.22 12.07 -18.14
CA LEU A 177 2.24 12.92 -16.95
C LEU A 177 2.60 12.10 -15.70
N ALA A 178 1.96 10.96 -15.49
CA ALA A 178 2.24 10.09 -14.34
C ALA A 178 3.70 9.61 -14.35
N TYR A 179 4.21 9.17 -15.51
CA TYR A 179 5.60 8.77 -15.67
C TYR A 179 6.56 9.92 -15.33
N HIS A 180 6.32 11.13 -15.84
CA HIS A 180 7.16 12.29 -15.59
C HIS A 180 7.10 12.79 -14.13
N VAL A 181 5.95 12.66 -13.47
CA VAL A 181 5.81 12.89 -12.03
C VAL A 181 6.60 11.84 -11.23
N MET A 182 6.60 10.57 -11.63
CA MET A 182 7.40 9.54 -10.97
C MET A 182 8.91 9.77 -11.13
N VAL A 183 9.35 10.26 -12.31
CA VAL A 183 10.75 10.71 -12.51
C VAL A 183 11.09 11.86 -11.55
N LEU A 184 10.19 12.84 -11.40
CA LEU A 184 10.33 13.93 -10.43
C LEU A 184 10.40 13.41 -8.98
N MET A 185 9.56 12.44 -8.62
CA MET A 185 9.58 11.81 -7.30
C MET A 185 10.94 11.17 -7.00
N VAL A 186 11.51 10.41 -7.95
CA VAL A 186 12.87 9.83 -7.83
C VAL A 186 13.94 10.92 -7.77
N GLU A 187 13.74 12.05 -8.47
CA GLU A 187 14.67 13.18 -8.38
C GLU A 187 14.69 13.81 -6.98
N MET A 188 13.51 13.91 -6.36
CA MET A 188 13.30 14.55 -5.06
C MET A 188 13.37 13.59 -3.85
N GLY A 189 13.52 12.28 -4.08
CA GLY A 189 13.53 11.28 -3.01
C GLY A 189 12.15 11.01 -2.39
N ILE A 190 11.08 11.23 -3.14
CA ILE A 190 9.69 11.00 -2.72
C ILE A 190 9.28 9.56 -3.09
N SER A 191 8.69 8.83 -2.15
CA SER A 191 8.19 7.48 -2.38
C SER A 191 6.71 7.45 -2.80
N LEU A 192 6.25 6.34 -3.40
CA LEU A 192 4.82 6.11 -3.64
C LEU A 192 4.02 6.11 -2.33
N GLU A 193 4.61 5.60 -1.25
CA GLU A 193 4.01 5.59 0.09
C GLU A 193 3.79 7.01 0.63
N ASP A 194 4.73 7.94 0.41
CA ASP A 194 4.56 9.34 0.81
C ASP A 194 3.35 9.99 0.14
N VAL A 195 3.23 9.81 -1.17
CA VAL A 195 2.10 10.33 -1.95
C VAL A 195 0.79 9.66 -1.54
N HIS A 196 0.82 8.35 -1.30
CA HIS A 196 -0.35 7.60 -0.86
C HIS A 196 -0.85 8.07 0.51
N ARG A 197 0.03 8.20 1.51
CA ARG A 197 -0.34 8.73 2.83
C ARG A 197 -0.97 10.11 2.74
N GLU A 198 -0.41 10.97 1.89
CA GLU A 198 -0.94 12.31 1.65
C GLU A 198 -2.31 12.30 0.95
N LEU A 199 -2.59 11.34 0.06
CA LEU A 199 -3.91 11.17 -0.54
C LEU A 199 -4.92 10.58 0.46
N ALA A 200 -4.50 9.60 1.26
CA ALA A 200 -5.34 8.95 2.27
C ALA A 200 -5.77 9.95 3.36
N SER A 201 -4.88 10.83 3.81
CA SER A 201 -5.19 11.87 4.81
C SER A 201 -6.30 12.83 4.34
N ARG A 202 -6.44 13.03 3.02
CA ARG A 202 -7.47 13.88 2.41
C ARG A 202 -8.82 13.20 2.26
N HIS A 203 -8.85 11.86 2.20
CA HIS A 203 -10.09 11.10 2.08
C HIS A 203 -10.97 11.20 3.36
N VAL A 204 -10.36 11.44 4.52
CA VAL A 204 -11.05 11.62 5.80
C VAL A 204 -11.65 13.03 5.94
N ILE A 205 -11.20 14.00 5.14
CA ILE A 205 -11.59 15.42 5.24
C ILE A 205 -12.49 15.81 4.06
N ASP A 206 -13.79 15.54 4.17
CA ASP A 206 -14.81 15.94 3.17
C ASP A 206 -15.19 17.45 3.24
N HIS A 207 -14.31 18.26 3.81
CA HIS A 207 -14.43 19.72 3.84
C HIS A 207 -13.26 20.32 3.10
N LYS A 208 -13.52 21.19 2.11
CA LYS A 208 -12.50 21.96 1.38
C LYS A 208 -11.64 22.77 2.36
N VAL A 209 -10.58 22.19 2.89
CA VAL A 209 -9.51 22.91 3.55
C VAL A 209 -8.63 23.44 2.42
N LYS A 210 -8.55 24.78 2.29
CA LYS A 210 -7.58 25.41 1.39
C LYS A 210 -6.20 24.87 1.77
N GLN A 211 -5.49 24.27 0.82
CA GLN A 211 -4.10 23.86 1.01
C GLN A 211 -3.26 25.09 1.36
N GLU A 212 -2.98 25.30 2.64
CA GLU A 212 -1.91 26.19 3.06
C GLU A 212 -0.60 25.44 2.82
N LYS A 213 0.35 26.09 2.13
CA LYS A 213 1.67 25.50 1.89
C LYS A 213 2.29 25.10 3.22
N MET A 214 2.73 23.85 3.35
CA MET A 214 3.61 23.45 4.43
C MET A 214 4.97 24.13 4.23
N THR A 215 5.14 25.32 4.79
CA THR A 215 6.45 25.96 4.94
C THR A 215 7.17 25.34 6.13
N LYS A 216 8.33 24.71 5.87
CA LYS A 216 9.42 24.65 6.84
C LYS A 216 10.32 25.86 6.64
#